data_AF-A0A956TF79-F1
#
_entry.id   AF-A0A956TF79-F1
#
_cell.length_a   1.000
_cell.length_b   1.000
_cell.length_c   1.000
_cell.angle_alpha   90.00
_cell.angle_beta   90.00
_cell.angle_gamma   90.00
#
_symmetry.space_group_name_H-M   'P 1'
#
loop_
_entity.id
_entity.type
_entity.pdbx_description
1 polymer ?
#
loop_
_entity_poly.entity_id
_entity_poly.type
_entity_poly.pdbx_seq_one_letter_code
_entity_poly.pdbx_strand_id
1 'polypeptide(L)'
;MKIAIGLPTAIPNTDGTIFAQWARQAEAAGFSSLGTIGRTVFDSHEELIALAACAAVTERIELMTTVMIGPPRDAVLLAKQSATLDAVSKGRFLLGLGIGWRDDEYIAHACKERFHRRGEACEEQVATMRAVWEGKTLEGLTGAVGPKSSPRLLLSGAAEVAVRRAGRLADGFIAAPANQADTRKMYDWVEEEWQAAGKNGKPRLVAARYLALGDDAQARGDQNMAAYYAMAGPDFTKMMQGWVMRNNDQVAQAIEEMEAAGADELFFWPALDQLEQIDRLKEAVPQKALLC
;
A
#
# COMPACT_ATOMS: atom_id res chain seq x y z
N MET A 1 -11.01 -14.15 3.92
CA MET A 1 -10.15 -12.99 3.58
C MET A 1 -8.99 -13.43 2.65
N LYS A 2 -8.49 -12.57 1.76
CA LYS A 2 -7.29 -12.80 0.91
C LYS A 2 -5.98 -12.45 1.65
N ILE A 3 -4.85 -13.05 1.25
CA ILE A 3 -3.54 -12.82 1.89
C ILE A 3 -2.53 -12.27 0.88
N ALA A 4 -1.94 -11.13 1.23
CA ALA A 4 -0.96 -10.42 0.43
C ALA A 4 0.36 -10.26 1.16
N ILE A 5 1.44 -10.04 0.40
CA ILE A 5 2.79 -9.85 0.93
C ILE A 5 3.41 -8.55 0.40
N GLY A 6 4.12 -7.84 1.26
CA GLY A 6 4.90 -6.66 0.88
C GLY A 6 6.25 -7.03 0.27
N LEU A 7 6.74 -6.21 -0.65
CA LEU A 7 8.16 -6.18 -1.03
C LEU A 7 8.97 -5.52 0.09
N PRO A 8 10.25 -5.90 0.26
CA PRO A 8 11.16 -5.26 1.20
C PRO A 8 11.67 -3.89 0.70
N THR A 9 10.90 -3.15 -0.11
CA THR A 9 11.33 -1.86 -0.71
C THR A 9 11.68 -0.80 0.31
N ALA A 10 11.07 -0.87 1.50
CA ALA A 10 11.24 0.08 2.60
C ALA A 10 12.11 -0.48 3.75
N ILE A 11 12.95 -1.48 3.46
CA ILE A 11 14.01 -1.95 4.36
C ILE A 11 15.34 -1.33 3.89
N PRO A 12 16.06 -0.61 4.76
CA PRO A 12 17.35 0.01 4.41
C PRO A 12 18.36 -0.98 3.83
N ASN A 13 19.16 -0.53 2.87
CA ASN A 13 20.20 -1.30 2.18
C ASN A 13 19.74 -2.59 1.47
N THR A 14 18.44 -2.77 1.26
CA THR A 14 17.93 -3.90 0.46
C THR A 14 18.53 -3.86 -0.95
N ASP A 15 19.01 -4.97 -1.47
CA ASP A 15 19.43 -5.05 -2.87
C ASP A 15 18.19 -5.13 -3.78
N GLY A 16 17.96 -4.11 -4.61
CA GLY A 16 16.83 -4.07 -5.53
C GLY A 16 16.80 -5.22 -6.57
N THR A 17 17.90 -5.95 -6.76
CA THR A 17 17.92 -7.11 -7.67
C THR A 17 17.02 -8.26 -7.18
N ILE A 18 16.66 -8.30 -5.88
CA ILE A 18 15.84 -9.38 -5.31
C ILE A 18 14.37 -9.31 -5.73
N PHE A 19 13.87 -8.15 -6.17
CA PHE A 19 12.42 -7.93 -6.35
C PHE A 19 11.80 -8.86 -7.40
N ALA A 20 12.51 -9.14 -8.50
CA ALA A 20 12.01 -10.05 -9.52
C ALA A 20 11.86 -11.49 -9.00
N GLN A 21 12.82 -11.95 -8.19
CA GLN A 21 12.75 -13.26 -7.55
C GLN A 21 11.65 -13.30 -6.49
N TRP A 22 11.56 -12.26 -5.67
CA TRP A 22 10.52 -12.11 -4.66
C TRP A 22 9.12 -12.19 -5.27
N ALA A 23 8.89 -11.48 -6.37
CA ALA A 23 7.61 -11.46 -7.06
C ALA A 23 7.21 -12.84 -7.61
N ARG A 24 8.16 -13.55 -8.25
CA ARG A 24 7.92 -14.91 -8.75
C ARG A 24 7.60 -15.89 -7.62
N GLN A 25 8.35 -15.82 -6.52
CA GLN A 25 8.13 -16.69 -5.38
C GLN A 25 6.79 -16.38 -4.69
N ALA A 26 6.45 -15.10 -4.54
CA ALA A 26 5.16 -14.70 -3.97
C ALA A 26 3.98 -15.19 -4.82
N GLU A 27 4.05 -15.03 -6.15
CA GLU A 27 3.01 -15.54 -7.05
C GLU A 27 2.94 -17.09 -7.04
N ALA A 28 4.08 -17.77 -7.03
CA ALA A 28 4.13 -19.23 -6.94
C ALA A 28 3.62 -19.76 -5.58
N ALA A 29 3.77 -18.97 -4.51
CA ALA A 29 3.25 -19.28 -3.18
C ALA A 29 1.72 -19.08 -3.09
N GLY A 30 1.10 -18.37 -4.04
CA GLY A 30 -0.35 -18.15 -4.08
C GLY A 30 -0.82 -16.90 -3.34
N PHE A 31 0.06 -15.94 -3.05
CA PHE A 31 -0.38 -14.66 -2.50
C PHE A 31 -1.24 -13.89 -3.52
N SER A 32 -2.31 -13.24 -3.04
CA SER A 32 -3.26 -12.54 -3.90
C SER A 32 -2.70 -11.25 -4.46
N SER A 33 -1.92 -10.53 -3.65
CA SER A 33 -1.30 -9.25 -4.00
C SER A 33 0.14 -9.16 -3.51
N LEU A 34 0.95 -8.42 -4.26
CA LEU A 34 2.31 -7.99 -3.93
C LEU A 34 2.33 -6.47 -3.80
N GLY A 35 2.90 -5.97 -2.71
CA GLY A 35 2.79 -4.56 -2.35
C GLY A 35 4.11 -3.81 -2.28
N THR A 36 4.06 -2.48 -2.39
CA THR A 36 5.14 -1.58 -1.94
C THR A 36 4.62 -0.53 -0.95
N ILE A 37 5.34 -0.29 0.14
CA ILE A 37 5.26 0.97 0.89
C ILE A 37 6.41 1.85 0.39
N GLY A 38 6.17 3.16 0.29
CA GLY A 38 7.24 4.08 -0.05
C GLY A 38 7.22 5.39 0.72
N ARG A 39 8.40 6.00 0.73
CA ARG A 39 8.69 7.33 1.26
C ARG A 39 9.74 7.96 0.35
N THR A 40 9.57 9.22 0.00
CA THR A 40 10.59 9.93 -0.80
C THR A 40 11.84 10.20 0.02
N VAL A 41 11.68 10.56 1.30
CA VAL A 41 12.78 10.89 2.22
C VAL A 41 13.07 9.71 3.13
N PHE A 42 13.59 8.62 2.55
CA PHE A 42 14.01 7.42 3.24
C PHE A 42 14.90 6.55 2.32
N ASP A 43 15.73 5.69 2.91
CA ASP A 43 16.46 4.65 2.17
C ASP A 43 15.48 3.57 1.70
N SER A 44 14.86 3.80 0.54
CA SER A 44 13.91 2.91 -0.09
C SER A 44 13.93 3.02 -1.62
N HIS A 45 13.45 1.97 -2.27
CA HIS A 45 13.29 1.95 -3.73
C HIS A 45 11.98 2.63 -4.15
N GLU A 46 11.98 3.25 -5.33
CA GLU A 46 10.77 3.87 -5.88
C GLU A 46 9.70 2.81 -6.19
N GLU A 47 8.49 3.06 -5.70
CA GLU A 47 7.40 2.10 -5.61
C GLU A 47 6.92 1.58 -6.98
N LEU A 48 6.69 2.48 -7.94
CA LEU A 48 6.19 2.11 -9.26
C LEU A 48 7.28 1.45 -10.10
N ILE A 49 8.53 1.86 -9.95
CA ILE A 49 9.65 1.22 -10.62
C ILE A 49 9.85 -0.21 -10.10
N ALA A 50 9.80 -0.42 -8.78
CA ALA A 50 9.88 -1.75 -8.20
C ALA A 50 8.71 -2.65 -8.65
N LEU A 51 7.48 -2.12 -8.65
CA LEU A 51 6.31 -2.87 -9.13
C LEU A 51 6.34 -3.12 -10.65
N ALA A 52 6.92 -2.24 -11.45
CA ALA A 52 7.11 -2.47 -12.89
C ALA A 52 8.05 -3.65 -13.16
N ALA A 53 9.14 -3.77 -12.39
CA ALA A 53 10.03 -4.93 -12.46
C ALA A 53 9.29 -6.23 -12.08
N CYS A 54 8.40 -6.18 -11.08
CA CYS A 54 7.57 -7.32 -10.67
C CYS A 54 6.50 -7.67 -11.73
N ALA A 55 5.89 -6.66 -12.35
CA ALA A 55 4.90 -6.84 -13.41
C ALA A 55 5.46 -7.61 -14.61
N ALA A 56 6.73 -7.38 -14.95
CA ALA A 56 7.40 -8.03 -16.08
C ALA A 56 7.66 -9.54 -15.86
N VAL A 57 7.58 -10.03 -14.62
CA VAL A 57 7.93 -11.42 -14.26
C VAL A 57 6.80 -12.19 -13.60
N THR A 58 5.59 -11.61 -13.55
CA THR A 58 4.39 -12.21 -12.94
C THR A 58 3.20 -12.07 -13.88
N GLU A 59 2.19 -12.93 -13.72
CA GLU A 59 1.04 -12.99 -14.64
C GLU A 59 -0.33 -12.86 -13.97
N ARG A 60 -0.43 -13.14 -12.67
CA ARG A 60 -1.69 -13.27 -11.93
C ARG A 60 -1.75 -12.39 -10.68
N ILE A 61 -0.67 -12.33 -9.90
CA ILE A 61 -0.66 -11.61 -8.62
C ILE A 61 -1.00 -10.13 -8.84
N GLU A 62 -1.88 -9.56 -8.02
CA GLU A 62 -2.16 -8.12 -8.09
C GLU A 62 -0.96 -7.32 -7.57
N LEU A 63 -0.76 -6.11 -8.10
CA LEU A 63 0.34 -5.23 -7.71
C LEU A 63 -0.24 -3.98 -7.05
N MET A 64 0.22 -3.62 -5.84
CA MET A 64 -0.41 -2.54 -5.08
C MET A 64 0.57 -1.61 -4.35
N THR A 65 0.43 -0.31 -4.50
CA THR A 65 1.08 0.63 -3.55
C THR A 65 0.26 0.72 -2.26
N THR A 66 0.89 0.62 -1.09
CA THR A 66 0.21 0.34 0.20
C THR A 66 0.81 1.10 1.41
N VAL A 67 1.10 2.40 1.32
CA VAL A 67 0.68 3.36 0.30
C VAL A 67 1.85 4.14 -0.26
N MET A 68 1.62 4.71 -1.44
CA MET A 68 2.44 5.77 -2.02
C MET A 68 1.95 7.14 -1.53
N ILE A 69 2.86 8.06 -1.22
CA ILE A 69 2.48 9.44 -0.82
C ILE A 69 2.17 10.28 -2.06
N GLY A 70 0.88 10.51 -2.31
CA GLY A 70 0.38 11.10 -3.56
C GLY A 70 0.62 12.60 -3.69
N PRO A 71 0.04 13.46 -2.82
CA PRO A 71 -0.08 14.90 -3.07
C PRO A 71 1.21 15.69 -3.38
N PRO A 72 2.41 15.32 -2.88
CA PRO A 72 3.63 16.02 -3.27
C PRO A 72 4.09 15.70 -4.71
N ARG A 73 3.63 14.60 -5.31
CA ARG A 73 3.99 14.19 -6.68
C ARG A 73 3.20 14.96 -7.74
N ASP A 74 3.77 15.12 -8.93
CA ASP A 74 3.06 15.68 -10.09
C ASP A 74 1.87 14.80 -10.50
N ALA A 75 0.68 15.39 -10.56
CA ALA A 75 -0.58 14.65 -10.77
C ALA A 75 -0.66 14.01 -12.17
N VAL A 76 -0.18 14.71 -13.20
CA VAL A 76 -0.27 14.24 -14.59
C VAL A 76 0.74 13.13 -14.85
N LEU A 77 1.96 13.28 -14.33
CA LEU A 77 2.99 12.26 -14.42
C LEU A 77 2.58 11.01 -13.64
N LEU A 78 2.05 11.16 -12.41
CA LEU A 78 1.58 10.03 -11.62
C LEU A 78 0.40 9.31 -12.30
N ALA A 79 -0.52 10.05 -12.92
CA ALA A 79 -1.60 9.46 -13.73
C ALA A 79 -1.05 8.62 -14.89
N LYS A 80 -0.05 9.16 -15.62
CA LYS A 80 0.60 8.45 -16.73
C LYS A 80 1.35 7.20 -16.25
N GLN A 81 2.12 7.31 -15.17
CA GLN A 81 2.90 6.21 -14.62
C GLN A 81 1.99 5.07 -14.14
N SER A 82 0.94 5.40 -13.38
CA SER A 82 -0.04 4.42 -12.89
C SER A 82 -0.82 3.75 -14.03
N ALA A 83 -1.29 4.51 -15.02
CA ALA A 83 -1.95 3.94 -16.21
C ALA A 83 -1.00 3.04 -17.02
N THR A 84 0.27 3.40 -17.11
CA THR A 84 1.28 2.59 -17.80
C THR A 84 1.53 1.28 -17.07
N LEU A 85 1.69 1.31 -15.74
CA LEU A 85 1.88 0.10 -14.94
C LEU A 85 0.64 -0.80 -14.99
N ASP A 86 -0.55 -0.23 -14.97
CA ASP A 86 -1.81 -0.97 -15.15
C ASP A 86 -1.88 -1.65 -16.52
N ALA A 87 -1.56 -0.93 -17.60
CA ALA A 87 -1.51 -1.52 -18.94
C ALA A 87 -0.46 -2.63 -19.08
N VAL A 88 0.76 -2.43 -18.56
CA VAL A 88 1.86 -3.42 -18.62
C VAL A 88 1.53 -4.64 -17.77
N SER A 89 0.87 -4.45 -16.62
CA SER A 89 0.43 -5.55 -15.76
C SER A 89 -0.87 -6.21 -16.22
N LYS A 90 -1.47 -5.76 -17.34
CA LYS A 90 -2.75 -6.25 -17.89
C LYS A 90 -3.93 -6.07 -16.92
N GLY A 91 -4.01 -4.91 -16.26
CA GLY A 91 -5.12 -4.57 -15.36
C GLY A 91 -4.97 -5.07 -13.92
N ARG A 92 -3.78 -5.59 -13.56
CA ARG A 92 -3.50 -6.13 -12.21
C ARG A 92 -3.05 -5.07 -11.21
N PHE A 93 -2.88 -3.82 -11.64
CA PHE A 93 -2.36 -2.76 -10.78
C PHE A 93 -3.48 -2.06 -9.99
N LEU A 94 -3.22 -1.85 -8.71
CA LEU A 94 -4.02 -1.02 -7.82
C LEU A 94 -3.15 0.09 -7.26
N LEU A 95 -3.58 1.34 -7.43
CA LEU A 95 -2.89 2.48 -6.87
C LEU A 95 -3.46 2.78 -5.48
N GLY A 96 -2.71 2.48 -4.42
CA GLY A 96 -3.02 2.96 -3.08
C GLY A 96 -2.26 4.24 -2.74
N LEU A 97 -2.98 5.31 -2.43
CA LEU A 97 -2.42 6.61 -2.08
C LEU A 97 -2.68 6.98 -0.61
N GLY A 98 -1.66 7.57 0.01
CA GLY A 98 -1.76 8.28 1.28
C GLY A 98 -1.46 9.76 1.10
N ILE A 99 -1.90 10.57 2.06
CA ILE A 99 -1.66 12.02 2.06
C ILE A 99 -0.37 12.42 2.81
N GLY A 100 0.32 11.47 3.43
CA GLY A 100 1.52 11.75 4.22
C GLY A 100 1.23 12.50 5.53
N TRP A 101 2.23 12.46 6.42
CA TRP A 101 2.15 13.05 7.76
C TRP A 101 3.41 13.84 8.14
N ARG A 102 4.39 13.92 7.23
CA ARG A 102 5.62 14.70 7.35
C ARG A 102 5.63 15.80 6.30
N ASP A 103 6.15 16.97 6.64
CA ASP A 103 6.31 18.06 5.71
C ASP A 103 7.58 17.93 4.84
N ASP A 104 8.56 17.13 5.25
CA ASP A 104 9.82 16.95 4.53
C ASP A 104 9.67 16.27 3.17
N GLU A 105 8.71 15.37 3.00
CA GLU A 105 8.36 14.83 1.69
C GLU A 105 7.86 15.96 0.76
N TYR A 106 7.04 16.86 1.27
CA TYR A 106 6.58 18.02 0.49
C TYR A 106 7.73 19.00 0.19
N ILE A 107 8.67 19.16 1.12
CA ILE A 107 9.89 19.95 0.90
C ILE A 107 10.75 19.31 -0.21
N ALA A 108 10.93 17.99 -0.20
CA ALA A 108 11.72 17.27 -1.21
C ALA A 108 11.13 17.42 -2.63
N HIS A 109 9.81 17.56 -2.73
CA HIS A 109 9.10 17.84 -3.99
C HIS A 109 8.87 19.35 -4.25
N ALA A 110 9.54 20.23 -3.50
CA ALA A 110 9.44 21.70 -3.64
C ALA A 110 8.00 22.25 -3.58
N CYS A 111 7.15 21.66 -2.73
CA CYS A 111 5.74 22.02 -2.59
C CYS A 111 5.26 22.06 -1.12
N LYS A 112 6.13 22.55 -0.22
CA LYS A 112 5.87 22.60 1.24
C LYS A 112 4.51 23.22 1.58
N GLU A 113 4.09 24.25 0.86
CA GLU A 113 2.81 24.94 1.03
C GLU A 113 1.60 24.01 0.92
N ARG A 114 1.70 22.93 0.12
CA ARG A 114 0.62 21.96 -0.02
C ARG A 114 0.41 21.11 1.23
N PHE A 115 1.41 20.98 2.11
CA PHE A 115 1.30 20.14 3.31
C PHE A 115 0.12 20.55 4.22
N HIS A 116 -0.12 21.86 4.36
CA HIS A 116 -1.20 22.39 5.19
C HIS A 116 -2.60 22.15 4.60
N ARG A 117 -2.69 22.02 3.28
CA ARG A 117 -3.92 21.71 2.51
C ARG A 117 -3.87 20.31 1.89
N ARG A 118 -3.08 19.38 2.43
CA ARG A 118 -2.81 18.07 1.79
C ARG A 118 -4.06 17.21 1.55
N GLY A 119 -5.10 17.41 2.36
CA GLY A 119 -6.40 16.80 2.12
C GLY A 119 -7.03 17.28 0.82
N GLU A 120 -7.16 18.60 0.65
CA GLU A 120 -7.66 19.26 -0.58
C GLU A 120 -6.78 18.92 -1.78
N ALA A 121 -5.45 19.02 -1.64
CA ALA A 121 -4.50 18.67 -2.69
C ALA A 121 -4.64 17.22 -3.16
N CYS A 122 -5.00 16.29 -2.27
CA CYS A 122 -5.31 14.92 -2.64
C CYS A 122 -6.58 14.82 -3.50
N GLU A 123 -7.65 15.56 -3.16
CA GLU A 123 -8.89 15.56 -3.94
C GLU A 123 -8.67 16.14 -5.35
N GLU A 124 -7.92 17.24 -5.44
CA GLU A 124 -7.50 17.85 -6.72
C GLU A 124 -6.66 16.90 -7.58
N GLN A 125 -5.70 16.22 -6.95
CA GLN A 125 -4.83 15.25 -7.62
C GLN A 125 -5.66 14.06 -8.15
N VAL A 126 -6.56 13.49 -7.33
CA VAL A 126 -7.43 12.39 -7.74
C VAL A 126 -8.33 12.80 -8.91
N ALA A 127 -8.91 14.00 -8.87
CA ALA A 127 -9.73 14.51 -9.97
C ALA A 127 -8.93 14.62 -11.28
N THR A 128 -7.70 15.16 -11.21
CA THR A 128 -6.79 15.28 -12.35
C THR A 128 -6.43 13.90 -12.91
N MET A 129 -6.08 12.95 -12.04
CA MET A 129 -5.69 11.60 -12.45
C MET A 129 -6.84 10.86 -13.14
N ARG A 130 -8.06 10.95 -12.59
CA ARG A 130 -9.25 10.34 -13.23
C ARG A 130 -9.54 10.97 -14.60
N ALA A 131 -9.40 12.29 -14.75
CA ALA A 131 -9.56 12.94 -16.05
C ALA A 131 -8.55 12.41 -17.09
N VAL A 132 -7.28 12.23 -16.69
CA VAL A 132 -6.25 11.64 -17.55
C VAL A 132 -6.58 10.20 -17.93
N TRP A 133 -6.97 9.35 -16.97
CA TRP A 133 -7.34 7.95 -17.22
C TRP A 133 -8.57 7.79 -18.12
N GLU A 134 -9.51 8.72 -18.04
CA GLU A 134 -10.67 8.81 -18.94
C GLU A 134 -10.29 9.25 -20.37
N GLY A 135 -9.04 9.66 -20.61
CA GLY A 135 -8.54 10.13 -21.89
C GLY A 135 -8.92 11.58 -22.20
N LYS A 136 -9.29 12.38 -21.18
CA LYS A 136 -9.58 13.80 -21.37
C LYS A 136 -8.27 14.54 -21.66
N THR A 137 -8.28 15.38 -22.68
CA THR A 137 -7.20 16.36 -22.90
C THR A 137 -7.37 17.47 -21.88
N LEU A 138 -6.39 17.64 -20.99
CA LEU A 138 -6.38 18.73 -20.02
C LEU A 138 -6.14 20.06 -20.72
N GLU A 139 -6.61 21.15 -20.12
CA GLU A 139 -6.43 22.50 -20.64
C GLU A 139 -4.94 22.81 -20.87
N GLY A 140 -4.63 23.44 -22.00
CA GLY A 140 -3.26 23.78 -22.40
C GLY A 140 -2.44 22.63 -22.98
N LEU A 141 -2.95 21.39 -23.00
CA LEU A 141 -2.28 20.25 -23.64
C LEU A 141 -2.75 20.06 -25.09
N THR A 142 -1.87 19.54 -25.93
CA THR A 142 -2.16 19.25 -27.36
C THR A 142 -2.78 17.87 -27.59
N GLY A 143 -2.89 17.03 -26.56
CA GLY A 143 -3.46 15.69 -26.66
C GLY A 143 -3.57 14.98 -25.32
N ALA A 144 -4.17 13.78 -25.34
CA ALA A 144 -4.34 12.92 -24.17
C ALA A 144 -2.98 12.39 -23.66
N VAL A 145 -2.92 12.11 -22.36
CA VAL A 145 -1.70 11.69 -21.67
C VAL A 145 -1.72 10.18 -21.38
N GLY A 146 -0.69 9.46 -21.83
CA GLY A 146 -0.47 8.06 -21.47
C GLY A 146 -1.39 7.06 -22.16
N PRO A 147 -1.26 5.75 -21.84
CA PRO A 147 -2.17 4.74 -22.34
C PRO A 147 -3.56 4.89 -21.73
N LYS A 148 -4.59 4.47 -22.46
CA LYS A 148 -5.98 4.45 -21.96
C LYS A 148 -6.18 3.26 -21.01
N SER A 149 -5.73 3.42 -19.77
CA SER A 149 -5.92 2.48 -18.66
C SER A 149 -6.41 3.25 -17.43
N SER A 150 -7.26 2.62 -16.62
CA SER A 150 -7.85 3.21 -15.43
C SER A 150 -7.62 2.28 -14.24
N PRO A 151 -6.47 2.40 -13.56
CA PRO A 151 -6.17 1.59 -12.38
C PRO A 151 -7.22 1.84 -11.28
N ARG A 152 -7.53 0.81 -10.50
CA ARG A 152 -8.33 1.02 -9.27
C ARG A 152 -7.53 1.86 -8.28
N LEU A 153 -8.22 2.80 -7.63
CA LEU A 153 -7.63 3.72 -6.65
C LEU A 153 -8.09 3.36 -5.24
N LEU A 154 -7.18 3.12 -4.32
CA LEU A 154 -7.47 3.03 -2.88
C LEU A 154 -6.85 4.23 -2.16
N LEU A 155 -7.52 4.72 -1.12
CA LEU A 155 -6.98 5.78 -0.27
C LEU A 155 -6.68 5.26 1.13
N SER A 156 -5.77 5.92 1.83
CA SER A 156 -5.42 5.63 3.22
C SER A 156 -5.38 6.91 4.07
N GLY A 157 -5.61 6.74 5.37
CA GLY A 157 -5.56 7.81 6.36
C GLY A 157 -5.97 7.31 7.74
N ALA A 158 -5.57 8.02 8.79
CA ALA A 158 -5.92 7.67 10.17
C ALA A 158 -7.00 8.58 10.78
N ALA A 159 -7.01 9.87 10.42
CA ALA A 159 -8.04 10.80 10.88
C ALA A 159 -9.38 10.52 10.18
N GLU A 160 -10.50 10.63 10.89
CA GLU A 160 -11.84 10.35 10.36
C GLU A 160 -12.11 11.07 9.02
N VAL A 161 -11.77 12.36 8.92
CA VAL A 161 -11.91 13.14 7.67
C VAL A 161 -11.14 12.53 6.49
N ALA A 162 -10.00 11.89 6.75
CA ALA A 162 -9.20 11.22 5.72
C ALA A 162 -9.79 9.85 5.35
N VAL A 163 -10.30 9.11 6.33
CA VAL A 163 -10.98 7.83 6.12
C VAL A 163 -12.26 8.04 5.31
N ARG A 164 -13.08 9.02 5.71
CA ARG A 164 -14.33 9.38 5.02
C ARG A 164 -14.10 9.81 3.57
N ARG A 165 -12.99 10.51 3.28
CA ARG A 165 -12.58 10.83 1.90
C ARG A 165 -12.41 9.58 1.04
N ALA A 166 -11.92 8.47 1.59
CA ALA A 166 -11.76 7.24 0.83
C ALA A 166 -13.12 6.69 0.36
N GLY A 167 -14.13 6.64 1.24
CA GLY A 167 -15.48 6.21 0.87
C GLY A 167 -16.11 7.05 -0.23
N ARG A 168 -15.83 8.36 -0.24
CA ARG A 168 -16.31 9.29 -1.28
C ARG A 168 -15.57 9.16 -2.62
N LEU A 169 -14.22 9.12 -2.61
CA LEU A 169 -13.41 9.35 -3.82
C LEU A 169 -12.73 8.10 -4.41
N ALA A 170 -12.57 7.04 -3.62
CA ALA A 170 -11.73 5.89 -3.97
C ALA A 170 -12.54 4.61 -4.08
N ASP A 171 -11.99 3.60 -4.73
CA ASP A 171 -12.58 2.27 -4.93
C ASP A 171 -12.40 1.35 -3.71
N GLY A 172 -11.73 1.86 -2.67
CA GLY A 172 -11.52 1.17 -1.41
C GLY A 172 -10.62 1.94 -0.45
N PHE A 173 -10.26 1.29 0.65
CA PHE A 173 -9.46 1.87 1.72
C PHE A 173 -8.38 0.91 2.22
N ILE A 174 -7.21 1.47 2.51
CA ILE A 174 -6.09 0.74 3.12
C ILE A 174 -5.91 1.26 4.54
N ALA A 175 -6.23 0.43 5.52
CA ALA A 175 -6.00 0.73 6.93
C ALA A 175 -4.50 0.60 7.25
N ALA A 176 -3.97 1.61 7.94
CA ALA A 176 -2.67 1.46 8.61
C ALA A 176 -2.75 0.32 9.65
N PRO A 177 -1.61 -0.26 10.06
CA PRO A 177 -1.60 -1.22 11.17
C PRO A 177 -2.30 -0.63 12.40
N ALA A 178 -3.30 -1.34 12.91
CA ALA A 178 -4.15 -0.95 14.03
C ALA A 178 -4.87 -2.20 14.58
N ASN A 179 -5.33 -2.19 15.83
CA ASN A 179 -6.08 -3.31 16.39
C ASN A 179 -7.43 -3.53 15.66
N GLN A 180 -8.08 -4.68 15.90
CA GLN A 180 -9.36 -5.04 15.30
C GLN A 180 -10.44 -3.96 15.43
N ALA A 181 -10.63 -3.41 16.63
CA ALA A 181 -11.71 -2.45 16.90
C ALA A 181 -11.49 -1.13 16.13
N ASP A 182 -10.27 -0.63 16.13
CA ASP A 182 -9.91 0.58 15.38
C ASP A 182 -10.01 0.35 13.87
N THR A 183 -9.59 -0.81 13.37
CA THR A 183 -9.76 -1.18 11.96
C THR A 183 -11.23 -1.24 11.54
N ARG A 184 -12.08 -1.92 12.32
CA ARG A 184 -13.54 -1.97 12.05
C ARG A 184 -14.15 -0.57 12.05
N LYS A 185 -13.81 0.27 13.03
CA LYS A 185 -14.29 1.64 13.10
C LYS A 185 -13.93 2.46 11.86
N MET A 186 -12.70 2.32 11.34
CA MET A 186 -12.32 2.97 10.09
C MET A 186 -13.14 2.43 8.90
N TYR A 187 -13.37 1.13 8.82
CA TYR A 187 -14.19 0.54 7.77
C TYR A 187 -15.65 1.00 7.82
N ASP A 188 -16.23 1.17 9.02
CA ASP A 188 -17.58 1.72 9.19
C ASP A 188 -17.69 3.10 8.54
N TRP A 189 -16.72 3.99 8.81
CA TRP A 189 -16.70 5.32 8.19
C TRP A 189 -16.56 5.29 6.67
N VAL A 190 -15.80 4.34 6.11
CA VAL A 190 -15.67 4.18 4.66
C VAL A 190 -16.98 3.71 4.05
N GLU A 191 -17.62 2.70 4.66
CA GLU A 191 -18.88 2.14 4.18
C GLU A 191 -20.03 3.15 4.28
N GLU A 192 -20.12 3.89 5.38
CA GLU A 192 -21.08 4.99 5.55
C GLU A 192 -20.95 6.02 4.42
N GLU A 193 -19.74 6.52 4.15
CA GLU A 193 -19.51 7.50 3.09
C GLU A 193 -19.69 6.93 1.69
N TRP A 194 -19.37 5.66 1.48
CA TRP A 194 -19.61 4.97 0.22
C TRP A 194 -21.11 4.93 -0.10
N GLN A 195 -21.94 4.60 0.90
CA GLN A 195 -23.40 4.60 0.76
C GLN A 195 -23.95 6.03 0.60
N ALA A 196 -23.48 6.99 1.39
CA ALA A 196 -23.90 8.39 1.29
C ALA A 196 -23.55 9.01 -0.07
N ALA A 197 -22.43 8.60 -0.68
CA ALA A 197 -22.03 9.01 -2.03
C ALA A 197 -22.80 8.27 -3.15
N GLY A 198 -23.69 7.33 -2.82
CA GLY A 198 -24.50 6.58 -3.78
C GLY A 198 -23.70 5.66 -4.69
N LYS A 199 -22.55 5.16 -4.22
CA LYS A 199 -21.66 4.29 -5.01
C LYS A 199 -22.22 2.87 -5.10
N ASN A 200 -22.15 2.28 -6.30
CA ASN A 200 -22.57 0.89 -6.52
C ASN A 200 -21.56 -0.10 -5.95
N GLY A 201 -22.04 -1.24 -5.43
CA GLY A 201 -21.19 -2.30 -4.89
C GLY A 201 -20.67 -2.00 -3.49
N LYS A 202 -19.46 -2.50 -3.17
CA LYS A 202 -18.80 -2.30 -1.87
C LYS A 202 -17.36 -1.80 -2.06
N PRO A 203 -16.82 -1.00 -1.12
CA PRO A 203 -15.40 -0.65 -1.13
C PRO A 203 -14.53 -1.90 -0.93
N ARG A 204 -13.34 -1.92 -1.52
CA ARG A 204 -12.30 -2.91 -1.16
C ARG A 204 -11.62 -2.49 0.15
N LEU A 205 -11.67 -3.33 1.18
CA LEU A 205 -11.12 -3.03 2.50
C LEU A 205 -9.83 -3.83 2.74
N VAL A 206 -8.71 -3.13 2.87
CA VAL A 206 -7.38 -3.73 3.02
C VAL A 206 -6.81 -3.40 4.39
N ALA A 207 -6.26 -4.40 5.08
CA ALA A 207 -5.55 -4.26 6.34
C ALA A 207 -4.05 -4.53 6.16
N ALA A 208 -3.22 -4.05 7.09
CA ALA A 208 -1.78 -4.29 7.08
C ALA A 208 -1.24 -4.68 8.46
N ARG A 209 -0.22 -5.54 8.46
CA ARG A 209 0.57 -5.95 9.62
C ARG A 209 2.02 -6.16 9.25
N TYR A 210 2.93 -6.03 10.22
CA TYR A 210 4.36 -6.32 10.03
C TYR A 210 4.70 -7.71 10.56
N LEU A 211 5.57 -8.42 9.84
CA LEU A 211 6.17 -9.66 10.32
C LEU A 211 7.67 -9.65 10.16
N ALA A 212 8.33 -10.48 10.94
CA ALA A 212 9.68 -10.94 10.67
C ALA A 212 9.81 -12.30 11.35
N LEU A 213 9.92 -13.34 10.53
CA LEU A 213 9.88 -14.74 10.95
C LEU A 213 11.26 -15.38 10.87
N GLY A 214 11.53 -16.29 11.81
CA GLY A 214 12.72 -17.14 11.96
C GLY A 214 14.00 -16.42 12.42
N ASP A 215 15.17 -16.92 12.02
CA ASP A 215 16.45 -16.46 12.59
C ASP A 215 16.67 -14.95 12.45
N ASP A 216 17.24 -14.34 13.49
CA ASP A 216 17.46 -12.89 13.61
C ASP A 216 16.21 -12.00 13.50
N ALA A 217 15.01 -12.59 13.49
CA ALA A 217 13.73 -11.88 13.42
C ALA A 217 13.71 -10.69 14.39
N GLN A 218 13.93 -10.95 15.68
CA GLN A 218 13.86 -9.92 16.69
C GLN A 218 14.88 -8.80 16.43
N ALA A 219 16.17 -9.12 16.38
CA ALA A 219 17.23 -8.12 16.31
C ALA A 219 17.20 -7.30 15.02
N ARG A 220 17.22 -7.97 13.86
CA ARG A 220 17.21 -7.27 12.55
C ARG A 220 15.86 -6.62 12.26
N GLY A 221 14.76 -7.30 12.61
CA GLY A 221 13.42 -6.73 12.44
C GLY A 221 13.23 -5.47 13.29
N ASP A 222 13.66 -5.48 14.56
CA ASP A 222 13.58 -4.28 15.41
C ASP A 222 14.48 -3.17 14.89
N GLN A 223 15.68 -3.48 14.40
CA GLN A 223 16.59 -2.50 13.79
C GLN A 223 15.94 -1.83 12.56
N ASN A 224 15.35 -2.61 11.65
CA ASN A 224 14.71 -2.09 10.45
C ASN A 224 13.47 -1.26 10.78
N MET A 225 12.66 -1.71 11.74
CA MET A 225 11.51 -0.94 12.24
C MET A 225 11.95 0.35 12.92
N ALA A 226 13.06 0.32 13.66
CA ALA A 226 13.64 1.52 14.26
C ALA A 226 14.09 2.52 13.20
N ALA A 227 14.76 2.07 12.14
CA ALA A 227 15.13 2.94 11.03
C ALA A 227 13.90 3.54 10.35
N TYR A 228 12.89 2.73 10.04
CA TYR A 228 11.69 3.18 9.34
C TYR A 228 10.82 4.13 10.20
N TYR A 229 10.75 3.93 11.52
CA TYR A 229 9.91 4.74 12.41
C TYR A 229 10.67 5.77 13.26
N ALA A 230 12.00 5.91 13.13
CA ALA A 230 12.84 6.81 13.94
C ALA A 230 12.26 8.22 14.11
N MET A 231 11.72 8.76 13.03
CA MET A 231 11.14 10.10 12.98
C MET A 231 9.86 10.30 13.80
N ALA A 232 9.15 9.23 14.13
CA ALA A 232 7.96 9.25 14.96
C ALA A 232 8.29 9.33 16.45
N GLY A 233 9.58 9.27 16.79
CA GLY A 233 10.06 9.22 18.16
C GLY A 233 10.14 7.80 18.73
N PRO A 234 10.83 7.65 19.87
CA PRO A 234 11.14 6.35 20.46
C PRO A 234 9.90 5.57 20.92
N ASP A 235 8.89 6.25 21.48
CA ASP A 235 7.69 5.60 22.00
C ASP A 235 6.85 4.96 20.89
N PHE A 236 6.63 5.71 19.81
CA PHE A 236 5.92 5.19 18.64
C PHE A 236 6.71 4.07 17.96
N THR A 237 8.03 4.22 17.86
CA THR A 237 8.91 3.19 17.31
C THR A 237 8.79 1.88 18.10
N LYS A 238 8.86 1.96 19.43
CA LYS A 238 8.76 0.80 20.32
C LYS A 238 7.37 0.15 20.24
N MET A 239 6.31 0.97 20.12
CA MET A 239 4.96 0.47 19.89
C MET A 239 4.88 -0.34 18.59
N MET A 240 5.43 0.19 17.48
CA MET A 240 5.43 -0.51 16.19
C MET A 240 6.27 -1.79 16.21
N GLN A 241 7.42 -1.80 16.89
CA GLN A 241 8.23 -3.02 17.11
C GLN A 241 7.44 -4.10 17.86
N GLY A 242 6.67 -3.70 18.88
CA GLY A 242 5.81 -4.60 19.65
C GLY A 242 4.66 -5.22 18.84
N TRP A 243 4.32 -4.65 17.68
CA TRP A 243 3.29 -5.16 16.78
C TRP A 243 3.85 -6.04 15.65
N VAL A 244 5.18 -6.21 15.58
CA VAL A 244 5.79 -7.11 14.60
C VAL A 244 5.56 -8.56 15.02
N MET A 245 4.90 -9.33 14.16
CA MET A 245 4.68 -10.76 14.38
C MET A 245 5.97 -11.55 14.15
N ARG A 246 6.25 -12.49 15.05
CA ARG A 246 7.50 -13.26 15.16
C ARG A 246 7.31 -14.76 15.03
N ASN A 247 6.07 -15.24 15.07
CA ASN A 247 5.74 -16.67 14.96
C ASN A 247 4.38 -16.90 14.30
N ASN A 248 4.08 -18.17 13.99
CA ASN A 248 2.88 -18.58 13.29
C ASN A 248 1.59 -18.31 14.08
N ASP A 249 1.61 -18.44 15.40
CA ASP A 249 0.43 -18.19 16.25
C ASP A 249 0.01 -16.72 16.17
N GLN A 250 0.98 -15.81 16.19
CA GLN A 250 0.72 -14.37 16.02
C GLN A 250 0.19 -14.04 14.62
N VAL A 251 0.68 -14.72 13.58
CA VAL A 251 0.16 -14.58 12.21
C VAL A 251 -1.29 -15.07 12.14
N ALA A 252 -1.59 -16.25 12.70
CA ALA A 252 -2.94 -16.80 12.73
C ALA A 252 -3.91 -15.88 13.49
N GLN A 253 -3.51 -15.37 14.66
CA GLN A 253 -4.30 -14.42 15.43
C GLN A 253 -4.58 -13.14 14.64
N ALA A 254 -3.58 -12.58 13.94
CA ALA A 254 -3.78 -11.38 13.14
C ALA A 254 -4.76 -11.61 11.97
N ILE A 255 -4.76 -12.81 11.38
CA ILE A 255 -5.73 -13.19 10.34
C ILE A 255 -7.15 -13.21 10.92
N GLU A 256 -7.34 -13.86 12.07
CA GLU A 256 -8.65 -13.93 12.74
C GLU A 256 -9.16 -12.54 13.13
N GLU A 257 -8.30 -11.70 13.72
CA GLU A 257 -8.63 -10.33 14.10
C GLU A 257 -9.06 -9.48 12.90
N MET A 258 -8.33 -9.56 11.78
CA MET A 258 -8.63 -8.75 10.59
C MET A 258 -9.80 -9.28 9.78
N GLU A 259 -10.02 -10.59 9.77
CA GLU A 259 -11.24 -11.17 9.21
C GLU A 259 -12.47 -10.75 10.05
N ALA A 260 -12.36 -10.75 11.37
CA ALA A 260 -13.41 -10.26 12.26
C ALA A 260 -13.63 -8.73 12.17
N ALA A 261 -12.61 -7.96 11.78
CA ALA A 261 -12.76 -6.54 11.45
C ALA A 261 -13.48 -6.33 10.10
N GLY A 262 -13.61 -7.35 9.26
CA GLY A 262 -14.25 -7.27 7.94
C GLY A 262 -13.30 -6.91 6.81
N ALA A 263 -11.99 -7.16 6.94
CA ALA A 263 -11.04 -6.93 5.86
C ALA A 263 -11.27 -7.93 4.69
N ASP A 264 -11.25 -7.44 3.46
CA ASP A 264 -11.26 -8.28 2.27
C ASP A 264 -9.88 -8.91 2.02
N GLU A 265 -8.81 -8.20 2.42
CA GLU A 265 -7.42 -8.61 2.22
C GLU A 265 -6.49 -8.10 3.35
N LEU A 266 -5.55 -8.94 3.76
CA LEU A 266 -4.52 -8.60 4.74
C LEU A 266 -3.12 -8.66 4.12
N PHE A 267 -2.43 -7.52 4.15
CA PHE A 267 -1.02 -7.40 3.80
C PHE A 267 -0.12 -7.73 4.99
N PHE A 268 0.85 -8.62 4.75
CA PHE A 268 1.98 -8.84 5.62
C PHE A 268 3.23 -8.16 5.07
N TRP A 269 3.69 -7.14 5.78
CA TRP A 269 4.91 -6.42 5.49
C TRP A 269 6.11 -7.11 6.11
N PRO A 270 7.08 -7.57 5.32
CA PRO A 270 8.30 -8.10 5.88
C PRO A 270 9.11 -6.95 6.51
N ALA A 271 9.62 -7.19 7.71
CA ALA A 271 10.65 -6.36 8.36
C ALA A 271 12.06 -6.93 8.12
N LEU A 272 12.18 -7.99 7.30
CA LEU A 272 13.44 -8.58 6.82
C LEU A 272 13.41 -8.68 5.30
N ASP A 273 14.56 -8.52 4.66
CA ASP A 273 14.77 -8.54 3.21
C ASP A 273 15.15 -9.93 2.67
N GLN A 274 14.91 -10.97 3.47
CA GLN A 274 15.23 -12.37 3.17
C GLN A 274 14.09 -13.05 2.41
N LEU A 275 14.40 -13.75 1.31
CA LEU A 275 13.40 -14.46 0.50
C LEU A 275 12.65 -15.54 1.29
N GLU A 276 13.29 -16.12 2.31
CA GLU A 276 12.69 -17.10 3.22
C GLU A 276 11.46 -16.55 3.96
N GLN A 277 11.27 -15.23 4.04
CA GLN A 277 10.04 -14.65 4.58
C GLN A 277 8.79 -15.06 3.78
N ILE A 278 8.92 -15.29 2.48
CA ILE A 278 7.82 -15.73 1.60
C ILE A 278 7.38 -17.14 1.99
N ASP A 279 8.33 -18.06 2.10
CA ASP A 279 8.06 -19.46 2.45
C ASP A 279 7.56 -19.58 3.90
N ARG A 280 8.17 -18.84 4.83
CA ARG A 280 7.74 -18.80 6.25
C ARG A 280 6.32 -18.27 6.39
N LEU A 281 5.95 -17.21 5.67
CA LEU A 281 4.58 -16.70 5.68
C LEU A 281 3.62 -17.70 5.03
N LYS A 282 4.00 -18.34 3.93
CA LYS A 282 3.20 -19.36 3.25
C LYS A 282 2.87 -20.54 4.20
N GLU A 283 3.82 -20.95 5.01
CA GLU A 283 3.63 -22.00 6.03
C GLU A 283 2.76 -21.54 7.20
N ALA A 284 2.84 -20.25 7.57
CA ALA A 284 2.08 -19.68 8.67
C ALA A 284 0.60 -19.40 8.35
N VAL A 285 0.23 -19.29 7.07
CA VAL A 285 -1.14 -18.92 6.66
C VAL A 285 -1.98 -20.16 6.28
N PRO A 286 -3.31 -20.14 6.48
CA PRO A 286 -4.18 -21.22 6.03
C PRO A 286 -4.12 -21.39 4.50
N GLN A 287 -3.85 -22.61 4.01
CA GLN A 287 -3.69 -22.88 2.57
C GLN A 287 -4.92 -22.49 1.73
N LYS A 288 -6.13 -22.57 2.30
CA LYS A 288 -7.37 -22.10 1.66
C LYS A 288 -7.35 -20.62 1.27
N ALA A 289 -6.50 -19.81 1.92
CA ALA A 289 -6.38 -18.37 1.69
C ALA A 289 -5.40 -18.02 0.56
N LEU A 290 -4.63 -19.01 0.06
CA LEU A 290 -3.62 -18.88 -1.02
C LEU A 290 -4.09 -19.43 -2.38
N LEU A 291 -5.32 -19.95 -2.46
CA LEU A 291 -5.87 -20.60 -3.66
C LEU A 291 -6.93 -19.76 -4.39
N CYS A 292 -7.03 -18.46 -4.08
CA CYS A 292 -8.10 -17.56 -4.55
C CYS A 292 -7.59 -16.45 -5.47
#